data_AF-A0A3E2TA49-F1
#
_entry.id   AF-A0A3E2TA49-F1
#
_cell.length_a   1.000
_cell.length_b   1.000
_cell.length_c   1.000
_cell.angle_alpha   90.00
_cell.angle_beta   90.00
_cell.angle_gamma   90.00
#
_symmetry.space_group_name_H-M   'P 1'
#
loop_
_entity.id
_entity.type
_entity.pdbx_description
1 polymer ?
#
loop_
_entity_poly.entity_id
_entity_poly.type
_entity_poly.pdbx_seq_one_letter_code
_entity_poly.pdbx_strand_id
1 'polypeptide(L)'
;MNTKNLHQIFANYIDRFEELNDPEHNETFKWWAAKQFRKQMDAAFKQSGDNFASALDHIKGHKKEERVVETIIDGRMQPFGGLVEISKKNNYESADAVKQLFQNLFQDDGGDLGKREEKIAAFLEDSEKLRLKYFPNYYSYKQTARSVAGYLFLYEPDKYYMYKANEAKLFADCVEYYGDWGTGDQIKLKEYYRMCDELVAEAKKCKELLSTDESRFDGHFQYTRDGLSEDKAKHILAYDIIYCTSVYNLCKDITFKNITLKDKKLYQERLNKALALQEEYQKAEEEYALLDRAVQHYDAVFVPGTAVRNLTYGPGRIVARRDAVLDVQFESQPDLIKYDFWQTVTGHYLKFEDSLDKETAQQYEDIFRRHDGISSGLVRLQKELEGYQDVLE
;
A
#
# COMPACT_ATOMS: atom_id res chain seq x y z
N MET A 1 -8.26 4.40 5.09
CA MET A 1 -8.17 4.73 6.55
C MET A 1 -9.08 5.92 6.91
N ASN A 2 -9.62 6.04 8.13
CA ASN A 2 -10.39 7.22 8.56
C ASN A 2 -9.46 8.42 8.82
N THR A 3 -9.39 9.33 7.84
CA THR A 3 -8.50 10.51 7.86
C THR A 3 -8.87 11.54 8.92
N LYS A 4 -10.15 11.65 9.29
CA LYS A 4 -10.59 12.55 10.37
C LYS A 4 -10.00 12.13 11.71
N ASN A 5 -10.10 10.84 12.04
CA ASN A 5 -9.52 10.31 13.29
C ASN A 5 -7.99 10.44 13.25
N LEU A 6 -7.38 10.15 12.10
CA LEU A 6 -5.94 10.31 11.93
C LEU A 6 -5.46 11.75 12.16
N HIS A 7 -6.14 12.74 11.62
CA HIS A 7 -5.77 14.15 11.82
C HIS A 7 -5.97 14.59 13.28
N GLN A 8 -6.94 14.03 14.00
CA GLN A 8 -7.06 14.27 15.45
C GLN A 8 -5.88 13.66 16.22
N ILE A 9 -5.39 12.48 15.82
CA ILE A 9 -4.15 11.89 16.37
C ILE A 9 -2.96 12.82 16.10
N PHE A 10 -2.84 13.38 14.89
CA PHE A 10 -1.77 14.33 14.56
C PHE A 10 -1.84 15.59 15.42
N ALA A 11 -3.02 16.19 15.60
CA ALA A 11 -3.19 17.34 16.49
C ALA A 11 -2.75 17.01 17.92
N ASN A 12 -3.21 15.88 18.47
CA ASN A 12 -2.82 15.44 19.81
C ASN A 12 -1.31 15.16 19.94
N TYR A 13 -0.68 14.64 18.87
CA TYR A 13 0.78 14.42 18.82
C TYR A 13 1.54 15.75 18.85
N ILE A 14 1.11 16.72 18.03
CA ILE A 14 1.72 18.05 17.93
C ILE A 14 1.58 18.80 19.27
N ASP A 15 0.38 18.83 19.84
CA ASP A 15 0.09 19.54 21.09
C ASP A 15 0.90 19.02 22.28
N ARG A 16 1.30 17.74 22.25
CA ARG A 16 2.04 17.08 23.32
C ARG A 16 3.50 16.82 22.98
N PHE A 17 3.99 17.33 21.86
CA PHE A 17 5.31 16.98 21.35
C PHE A 17 6.45 17.23 22.34
N GLU A 18 6.38 18.33 23.08
CA GLU A 18 7.33 18.67 24.15
C GLU A 18 7.33 17.64 25.30
N GLU A 19 6.14 17.25 25.76
CA GLU A 19 5.97 16.22 26.80
C GLU A 19 6.55 14.88 26.31
N LEU A 20 6.22 14.47 25.08
CA LEU A 20 6.67 13.20 24.51
C LEU A 20 8.20 13.11 24.38
N ASN A 21 8.91 14.24 24.35
CA ASN A 21 10.35 14.28 24.13
C ASN A 21 11.13 14.88 25.30
N ASP A 22 10.48 15.08 26.45
CA ASP A 22 11.15 15.45 27.68
C ASP A 22 12.10 14.33 28.18
N PRO A 23 12.95 14.61 29.18
CA PRO A 23 13.88 13.60 29.71
C PRO A 23 13.22 12.35 30.33
N GLU A 24 11.94 12.39 30.68
CA GLU A 24 11.20 11.25 31.24
C GLU A 24 10.73 10.29 30.14
N HIS A 25 10.19 10.84 29.06
CA HIS A 25 9.57 10.11 27.95
C HIS A 25 10.56 9.80 26.83
N ASN A 26 11.30 10.81 26.36
CA ASN A 26 12.38 10.71 25.38
C ASN A 26 12.03 9.91 24.10
N GLU A 27 10.93 10.21 23.42
CA GLU A 27 10.57 9.47 22.20
C GLU A 27 11.51 9.73 21.02
N THR A 28 12.27 10.83 21.05
CA THR A 28 13.39 11.10 20.12
C THR A 28 14.45 9.99 20.13
N PHE A 29 14.53 9.20 21.20
CA PHE A 29 15.37 8.01 21.29
C PHE A 29 15.26 7.10 20.06
N LYS A 30 14.09 6.97 19.44
CA LYS A 30 13.89 6.10 18.25
C LYS A 30 14.80 6.47 17.08
N TRP A 31 14.98 7.77 16.83
CA TRP A 31 15.85 8.29 15.76
C TRP A 31 17.32 8.07 16.09
N TRP A 32 17.71 8.29 17.35
CA TRP A 32 19.06 8.01 17.82
C TRP A 32 19.38 6.52 17.74
N ALA A 33 18.46 5.66 18.19
CA ALA A 33 18.62 4.21 18.21
C ALA A 33 18.83 3.65 16.80
N ALA A 34 18.06 4.08 15.81
CA ALA A 34 18.26 3.64 14.42
C ALA A 34 19.66 4.03 13.91
N LYS A 35 20.10 5.27 14.17
CA LYS A 35 21.44 5.75 13.77
C LYS A 35 22.55 4.92 14.42
N GLN A 36 22.45 4.69 15.74
CA GLN A 36 23.47 3.94 16.47
C GLN A 36 23.47 2.46 16.06
N PHE A 37 22.30 1.84 15.91
CA PHE A 37 22.18 0.43 15.56
C PHE A 37 22.87 0.15 14.24
N ARG A 38 22.55 0.93 13.19
CA ARG A 38 23.18 0.76 11.88
C ARG A 38 24.71 0.91 11.96
N LYS A 39 25.18 2.00 12.58
CA LYS A 39 26.62 2.27 12.74
C LYS A 39 27.34 1.11 13.44
N GLN A 40 26.76 0.61 14.53
CA GLN A 40 27.40 -0.45 15.34
C GLN A 40 27.30 -1.82 14.66
N MET A 41 26.19 -2.15 14.00
CA MET A 41 26.07 -3.39 13.23
C MET A 41 27.04 -3.44 12.03
N ASP A 42 27.19 -2.33 11.30
CA ASP A 42 28.19 -2.23 10.22
C ASP A 42 29.62 -2.45 10.73
N ALA A 43 29.93 -1.97 11.94
CA ALA A 43 31.21 -2.22 12.59
C ALA A 43 31.34 -3.68 13.05
N ALA A 44 30.28 -4.26 13.62
CA ALA A 44 30.25 -5.65 14.07
C ALA A 44 30.49 -6.62 12.90
N PHE A 45 29.90 -6.38 11.72
CA PHE A 45 30.08 -7.26 10.56
C PHE A 45 31.53 -7.34 10.05
N LYS A 46 32.40 -6.41 10.43
CA LYS A 46 33.84 -6.46 10.12
C LYS A 46 34.62 -7.36 11.10
N GLN A 47 34.00 -7.80 12.18
CA GLN A 47 34.59 -8.65 13.21
C GLN A 47 34.21 -10.12 13.02
N SER A 48 34.86 -11.00 13.78
CA SER A 48 34.59 -12.44 13.85
C SER A 48 34.81 -12.96 15.27
N GLY A 49 34.28 -14.16 15.57
CA GLY A 49 34.44 -14.82 16.86
C GLY A 49 34.06 -13.94 18.06
N ASP A 50 34.93 -13.89 19.06
CA ASP A 50 34.74 -13.08 20.28
C ASP A 50 34.50 -11.60 19.99
N ASN A 51 35.27 -11.01 19.06
CA ASN A 51 35.11 -9.59 18.72
C ASN A 51 33.72 -9.28 18.14
N PHE A 52 33.11 -10.22 17.40
CA PHE A 52 31.73 -10.08 16.94
C PHE A 52 30.73 -10.18 18.09
N ALA A 53 30.88 -11.20 18.96
CA ALA A 53 30.02 -11.39 20.12
C ALA A 53 30.06 -10.19 21.07
N SER A 54 31.26 -9.66 21.32
CA SER A 54 31.51 -8.46 22.11
C SER A 54 30.89 -7.21 21.47
N ALA A 55 30.94 -7.08 20.14
CA ALA A 55 30.27 -5.99 19.44
C ALA A 55 28.74 -6.04 19.56
N LEU A 56 28.13 -7.24 19.47
CA LEU A 56 26.70 -7.40 19.72
C LEU A 56 26.33 -7.09 21.18
N ASP A 57 27.15 -7.53 22.14
CA ASP A 57 26.94 -7.23 23.56
C ASP A 57 27.03 -5.72 23.85
N HIS A 58 27.84 -4.97 23.11
CA HIS A 58 27.86 -3.51 23.17
C HIS A 58 26.58 -2.87 22.63
N ILE A 59 26.05 -3.36 21.49
CA ILE A 59 24.77 -2.90 20.91
C ILE A 59 23.60 -3.12 21.87
N LYS A 60 23.61 -4.26 22.57
CA LYS A 60 22.64 -4.57 23.62
C LYS A 60 22.56 -3.44 24.64
N GLY A 61 23.73 -2.87 25.00
CA GLY A 61 23.88 -1.78 25.95
C GLY A 61 23.69 -2.26 27.39
N HIS A 62 24.60 -1.86 28.28
CA HIS A 62 24.53 -2.25 29.70
C HIS A 62 23.89 -1.16 30.56
N LYS A 63 24.00 0.10 30.14
CA LYS A 63 23.38 1.27 30.77
C LYS A 63 22.20 1.80 29.97
N LYS A 64 21.23 2.43 30.64
CA LYS A 64 19.98 2.90 30.02
C LYS A 64 20.26 3.79 28.81
N GLU A 65 21.23 4.69 28.92
CA GLU A 65 21.64 5.64 27.90
C GLU A 65 22.39 5.03 26.70
N GLU A 66 22.83 3.78 26.80
CA GLU A 66 23.57 3.04 25.76
C GLU A 66 22.71 1.98 25.05
N ARG A 67 21.53 1.66 25.58
CA ARG A 67 20.68 0.55 25.12
C ARG A 67 19.98 0.88 23.81
N VAL A 68 20.62 0.56 22.70
CA VAL A 68 20.10 0.80 21.34
C VAL A 68 18.86 -0.05 21.02
N VAL A 69 18.76 -1.25 21.61
CA VAL A 69 17.74 -2.25 21.26
C VAL A 69 16.66 -2.45 22.32
N GLU A 70 16.75 -1.85 23.51
CA GLU A 70 15.91 -2.23 24.66
C GLU A 70 14.41 -2.02 24.43
N THR A 71 13.93 -0.79 24.31
CA THR A 71 12.49 -0.49 24.23
C THR A 71 11.85 -0.91 22.90
N ILE A 72 12.67 -1.06 21.86
CA ILE A 72 12.21 -1.40 20.51
C ILE A 72 12.14 -2.92 20.36
N ILE A 73 13.23 -3.62 20.67
CA ILE A 73 13.39 -5.06 20.46
C ILE A 73 13.29 -5.85 21.77
N ASP A 74 14.19 -5.61 22.73
CA ASP A 74 14.49 -6.58 23.78
C ASP A 74 13.45 -6.65 24.90
N GLY A 75 13.03 -5.50 25.45
CA GLY A 75 12.07 -5.43 26.55
C GLY A 75 12.32 -6.50 27.63
N ARG A 76 11.27 -7.19 28.11
CA ARG A 76 11.41 -8.29 29.08
C ARG A 76 11.85 -9.62 28.46
N MET A 77 11.63 -9.82 27.16
CA MET A 77 11.87 -11.11 26.51
C MET A 77 13.35 -11.27 26.11
N GLN A 78 14.06 -10.20 25.83
CA GLN A 78 15.49 -10.23 25.46
C GLN A 78 15.83 -11.08 24.21
N PRO A 79 15.07 -11.01 23.08
CA PRO A 79 15.43 -11.72 21.84
C PRO A 79 16.84 -11.39 21.30
N PHE A 80 17.24 -10.13 21.20
CA PHE A 80 18.59 -9.74 20.77
C PHE A 80 19.64 -10.16 21.80
N GLY A 81 19.37 -9.94 23.09
CA GLY A 81 20.18 -10.49 24.18
C GLY A 81 20.39 -12.01 24.06
N GLY A 82 19.37 -12.75 23.62
CA GLY A 82 19.48 -14.17 23.32
C GLY A 82 20.46 -14.49 22.19
N LEU A 83 20.47 -13.71 21.11
CA LEU A 83 21.44 -13.85 20.02
C LEU A 83 22.87 -13.51 20.46
N VAL A 84 23.03 -12.51 21.35
CA VAL A 84 24.31 -12.19 21.99
C VAL A 84 24.81 -13.40 22.79
N GLU A 85 23.96 -13.99 23.64
CA GLU A 85 24.34 -15.14 24.46
C GLU A 85 24.59 -16.41 23.63
N ILE A 86 23.88 -16.59 22.52
CA ILE A 86 24.15 -17.66 21.55
C ILE A 86 25.51 -17.44 20.89
N SER A 87 25.87 -16.22 20.50
CA SER A 87 27.15 -15.93 19.83
C SER A 87 28.39 -16.25 20.69
N LYS A 88 28.23 -16.30 22.02
CA LYS A 88 29.28 -16.64 22.98
C LYS A 88 29.49 -18.16 23.18
N LYS A 89 28.62 -19.00 22.62
CA LYS A 89 28.66 -20.46 22.84
C LYS A 89 29.80 -21.13 22.07
N ASN A 90 30.18 -22.31 22.56
CA ASN A 90 31.27 -23.13 22.02
C ASN A 90 32.55 -22.32 21.77
N ASN A 91 32.97 -21.51 22.75
CA ASN A 91 34.15 -20.64 22.61
C ASN A 91 34.06 -19.74 21.36
N TYR A 92 32.88 -19.14 21.16
CA TYR A 92 32.55 -18.23 20.05
C TYR A 92 32.43 -18.85 18.65
N GLU A 93 32.42 -20.18 18.51
CA GLU A 93 32.19 -20.84 17.21
C GLU A 93 30.78 -20.58 16.64
N SER A 94 29.79 -20.33 17.50
CA SER A 94 28.43 -19.98 17.07
C SER A 94 28.28 -18.51 16.63
N ALA A 95 29.31 -17.68 16.81
CA ALA A 95 29.31 -16.29 16.38
C ALA A 95 29.05 -16.15 14.87
N ASP A 96 29.67 -17.00 14.05
CA ASP A 96 29.50 -16.97 12.59
C ASP A 96 28.07 -17.34 12.18
N ALA A 97 27.42 -18.27 12.88
CA ALA A 97 26.02 -18.60 12.62
C ALA A 97 25.09 -17.42 12.92
N VAL A 98 25.29 -16.74 14.05
CA VAL A 98 24.53 -15.52 14.40
C VAL A 98 24.81 -14.38 13.43
N LYS A 99 26.06 -14.23 13.00
CA LYS A 99 26.45 -13.25 11.98
C LYS A 99 25.73 -13.51 10.65
N GLN A 100 25.70 -14.76 10.21
CA GLN A 100 25.02 -15.16 8.97
C GLN A 100 23.51 -14.89 9.03
N LEU A 101 22.86 -15.10 10.17
CA LEU A 101 21.44 -14.75 10.36
C LEU A 101 21.19 -13.28 10.01
N PHE A 102 21.94 -12.35 10.61
CA PHE A 102 21.76 -10.92 10.34
C PHE A 102 22.17 -10.54 8.92
N GLN A 103 23.26 -11.11 8.39
CA GLN A 103 23.67 -10.84 7.00
C GLN A 103 22.60 -11.27 6.01
N ASN A 104 21.98 -12.43 6.18
CA ASN A 104 20.88 -12.89 5.34
C ASN A 104 19.65 -12.01 5.47
N LEU A 105 19.29 -11.61 6.71
CA LEU A 105 18.13 -10.75 6.96
C LEU A 105 18.27 -9.38 6.26
N PHE A 106 19.47 -8.79 6.32
CA PHE A 106 19.78 -7.48 5.77
C PHE A 106 20.17 -7.48 4.29
N GLN A 107 20.13 -8.62 3.61
CA GLN A 107 20.28 -8.65 2.15
C GLN A 107 19.17 -7.82 1.50
N ASP A 108 19.52 -7.13 0.42
CA ASP A 108 18.55 -6.33 -0.32
C ASP A 108 17.44 -7.23 -0.91
N ASP A 109 16.20 -6.88 -0.63
CA ASP A 109 15.00 -7.50 -1.22
C ASP A 109 14.50 -6.78 -2.47
N GLY A 110 15.13 -5.68 -2.90
CA GLY A 110 14.72 -4.92 -4.07
C GLY A 110 13.33 -4.28 -3.95
N GLY A 111 12.82 -4.11 -2.72
CA GLY A 111 11.46 -3.61 -2.47
C GLY A 111 10.37 -4.68 -2.59
N ASP A 112 10.74 -5.95 -2.79
CA ASP A 112 9.79 -7.06 -2.90
C ASP A 112 9.37 -7.55 -1.49
N LEU A 113 8.09 -7.37 -1.16
CA LEU A 113 7.55 -7.79 0.14
C LEU A 113 7.49 -9.32 0.29
N GLY A 114 7.35 -10.08 -0.80
CA GLY A 114 7.37 -11.54 -0.75
C GLY A 114 8.76 -12.06 -0.37
N LYS A 115 9.82 -11.54 -1.00
CA LYS A 115 11.21 -11.86 -0.61
C LYS A 115 11.52 -11.42 0.82
N ARG A 116 10.93 -10.30 1.27
CA ARG A 116 11.07 -9.83 2.64
C ARG A 116 10.44 -10.80 3.64
N GLU A 117 9.24 -11.30 3.36
CA GLU A 117 8.58 -12.34 4.16
C GLU A 117 9.40 -13.63 4.22
N GLU A 118 9.97 -14.08 3.09
CA GLU A 118 10.85 -15.25 3.02
C GLU A 118 12.09 -15.10 3.93
N LYS A 119 12.78 -13.95 3.87
CA LYS A 119 13.93 -13.67 4.75
C LYS A 119 13.56 -13.67 6.23
N ILE A 120 12.41 -13.09 6.57
CA ILE A 120 11.90 -13.06 7.96
C ILE A 120 11.62 -14.49 8.42
N ALA A 121 10.92 -15.29 7.62
CA ALA A 121 10.61 -16.68 7.94
C ALA A 121 11.89 -17.51 8.15
N ALA A 122 12.88 -17.37 7.26
CA ALA A 122 14.17 -18.05 7.38
C ALA A 122 14.91 -17.64 8.67
N PHE A 123 14.93 -16.35 9.00
CA PHE A 123 15.56 -15.87 10.24
C PHE A 123 14.87 -16.44 11.48
N LEU A 124 13.53 -16.46 11.52
CA LEU A 124 12.77 -17.03 12.65
C LEU A 124 13.05 -18.53 12.81
N GLU A 125 13.09 -19.28 11.71
CA GLU A 125 13.36 -20.71 11.74
C GLU A 125 14.79 -21.01 12.22
N ASP A 126 15.79 -20.37 11.62
CA ASP A 126 17.20 -20.68 11.90
C ASP A 126 17.64 -20.16 13.27
N SER A 127 17.13 -19.02 13.71
CA SER A 127 17.35 -18.54 15.08
C SER A 127 16.71 -19.46 16.13
N GLU A 128 15.54 -20.04 15.85
CA GLU A 128 14.91 -21.02 16.74
C GLU A 128 15.72 -22.33 16.82
N LYS A 129 16.29 -22.81 15.71
CA LYS A 129 17.22 -23.95 15.72
C LYS A 129 18.42 -23.68 16.64
N LEU A 130 19.02 -22.48 16.56
CA LEU A 130 20.12 -22.09 17.45
C LEU A 130 19.68 -21.98 18.91
N ARG A 131 18.51 -21.37 19.17
CA ARG A 131 17.96 -21.26 20.53
C ARG A 131 17.70 -22.62 21.15
N LEU A 132 17.07 -23.55 20.42
CA LEU A 132 16.80 -24.89 20.90
C LEU A 132 18.08 -25.69 21.17
N LYS A 133 19.12 -25.49 20.33
CA LYS A 133 20.42 -26.15 20.51
C LYS A 133 21.15 -25.68 21.76
N TYR A 134 21.19 -24.38 22.03
CA TYR A 134 22.05 -23.81 23.08
C TYR A 134 21.31 -23.39 24.35
N PHE A 135 20.03 -23.05 24.24
CA PHE A 135 19.18 -22.52 25.30
C PHE A 135 17.72 -23.02 25.20
N PRO A 136 17.47 -24.35 25.20
CA PRO A 136 16.14 -24.91 24.95
C PRO A 136 15.06 -24.39 25.91
N ASN A 137 15.44 -24.12 27.16
CA ASN A 137 14.52 -23.67 28.22
C ASN A 137 14.35 -22.14 28.31
N TYR A 138 15.07 -21.36 27.51
CA TYR A 138 14.98 -19.90 27.52
C TYR A 138 14.05 -19.43 26.41
N TYR A 139 12.75 -19.49 26.67
CA TYR A 139 11.72 -19.00 25.74
C TYR A 139 11.80 -17.49 25.50
N SER A 140 12.37 -16.75 26.46
CA SER A 140 12.61 -15.31 26.36
C SER A 140 13.46 -14.99 25.11
N TYR A 141 14.48 -15.81 24.80
CA TYR A 141 15.37 -15.61 23.65
C TYR A 141 14.75 -15.91 22.28
N LYS A 142 13.48 -16.34 22.23
CA LYS A 142 12.80 -16.65 20.98
C LYS A 142 12.60 -15.37 20.17
N GLN A 143 12.94 -15.46 18.88
CA GLN A 143 12.67 -14.39 17.92
C GLN A 143 11.20 -14.40 17.51
N THR A 144 10.67 -13.22 17.22
CA THR A 144 9.28 -13.01 16.79
C THR A 144 9.25 -12.06 15.61
N ALA A 145 8.12 -11.97 14.89
CA ALA A 145 7.96 -10.97 13.82
C ALA A 145 8.26 -9.55 14.31
N ARG A 146 7.93 -9.23 15.58
CA ARG A 146 8.31 -7.96 16.22
C ARG A 146 9.81 -7.76 16.30
N SER A 147 10.58 -8.74 16.80
CA SER A 147 12.03 -8.56 16.96
C SER A 147 12.72 -8.43 15.61
N VAL A 148 12.31 -9.24 14.62
CA VAL A 148 12.86 -9.20 13.27
C VAL A 148 12.52 -7.89 12.54
N ALA A 149 11.27 -7.41 12.65
CA ALA A 149 10.90 -6.10 12.14
C ALA A 149 11.73 -4.98 12.81
N GLY A 150 12.03 -5.11 14.10
CA GLY A 150 12.91 -4.18 14.83
C GLY A 150 14.34 -4.16 14.31
N TYR A 151 14.93 -5.31 13.99
CA TYR A 151 16.27 -5.35 13.37
C TYR A 151 16.29 -4.65 12.03
N LEU A 152 15.32 -4.95 11.16
CA LEU A 152 15.20 -4.33 9.84
C LEU A 152 14.98 -2.82 9.93
N PHE A 153 14.03 -2.40 10.77
CA PHE A 153 13.69 -1.00 11.02
C PHE A 153 14.88 -0.19 11.55
N LEU A 154 15.61 -0.71 12.54
CA LEU A 154 16.76 0.02 13.09
C LEU A 154 17.95 0.02 12.13
N TYR A 155 18.09 -0.99 11.28
CA TYR A 155 19.21 -1.07 10.34
C TYR A 155 19.01 -0.19 9.10
N GLU A 156 17.77 -0.05 8.61
CA GLU A 156 17.44 0.75 7.43
C GLU A 156 16.01 1.31 7.54
N PRO A 157 15.80 2.33 8.39
CA PRO A 157 14.47 2.85 8.68
C PRO A 157 13.77 3.41 7.46
N ASP A 158 14.50 3.98 6.48
CA ASP A 158 13.93 4.48 5.22
C ASP A 158 13.22 3.40 4.37
N LYS A 159 13.45 2.11 4.67
CA LYS A 159 12.96 0.98 3.87
C LYS A 159 11.99 0.06 4.59
N TYR A 160 12.10 -0.03 5.92
CA TYR A 160 11.37 -1.01 6.72
C TYR A 160 10.54 -0.33 7.79
N TYR A 161 9.27 -0.73 7.92
CA TYR A 161 8.43 -0.32 9.05
C TYR A 161 8.67 -1.20 10.28
N MET A 162 8.68 -0.59 11.46
CA MET A 162 8.63 -1.31 12.74
C MET A 162 7.24 -1.94 12.92
N TYR A 163 7.18 -3.08 13.61
CA TYR A 163 5.91 -3.75 13.96
C TYR A 163 5.84 -4.11 15.44
N LYS A 164 4.79 -3.63 16.11
CA LYS A 164 4.37 -4.10 17.44
C LYS A 164 2.87 -4.37 17.43
N ALA A 165 2.49 -5.63 17.63
CA ALA A 165 1.14 -6.11 17.35
C ALA A 165 0.03 -5.35 18.12
N ASN A 166 0.25 -5.03 19.40
CA ASN A 166 -0.77 -4.38 20.23
C ASN A 166 -0.95 -2.91 19.85
N GLU A 167 0.15 -2.18 19.68
CA GLU A 167 0.17 -0.77 19.31
C GLU A 167 -0.38 -0.59 17.88
N ALA A 168 0.04 -1.43 16.94
CA ALA A 168 -0.51 -1.45 15.59
C ALA A 168 -2.01 -1.73 15.58
N LYS A 169 -2.46 -2.70 16.37
CA LYS A 169 -3.89 -3.04 16.47
C LYS A 169 -4.71 -1.88 17.03
N LEU A 170 -4.29 -1.30 18.15
CA LEU A 170 -5.01 -0.17 18.75
C LEU A 170 -5.06 1.03 17.81
N PHE A 171 -3.92 1.36 17.17
CA PHE A 171 -3.88 2.43 16.19
C PHE A 171 -4.90 2.18 15.06
N ALA A 172 -4.94 0.96 14.52
CA ALA A 172 -5.89 0.57 13.49
C ALA A 172 -7.35 0.70 13.92
N ASP A 173 -7.66 0.31 15.15
CA ASP A 173 -8.99 0.49 15.72
C ASP A 173 -9.34 2.00 15.78
N CYS A 174 -8.41 2.85 16.21
CA CYS A 174 -8.63 4.30 16.28
C CYS A 174 -8.85 4.94 14.91
N VAL A 175 -8.09 4.53 13.90
CA VAL A 175 -8.22 5.07 12.52
C VAL A 175 -9.16 4.24 11.64
N GLU A 176 -9.94 3.33 12.25
CA GLU A 176 -10.91 2.46 11.59
C GLU A 176 -10.33 1.74 10.34
N TYR A 177 -9.10 1.24 10.45
CA TYR A 177 -8.44 0.50 9.39
C TYR A 177 -8.78 -1.00 9.47
N TYR A 178 -9.55 -1.49 8.50
CA TYR A 178 -10.11 -2.85 8.52
C TYR A 178 -9.19 -3.94 7.96
N GLY A 179 -8.01 -3.59 7.45
CA GLY A 179 -7.08 -4.56 6.87
C GLY A 179 -6.68 -5.68 7.86
N ASP A 180 -6.53 -6.89 7.33
CA ASP A 180 -6.10 -8.05 8.10
C ASP A 180 -4.66 -8.44 7.74
N TRP A 181 -3.71 -8.01 8.56
CA TRP A 181 -2.31 -8.44 8.45
C TRP A 181 -1.99 -9.68 9.29
N GLY A 182 -2.98 -10.39 9.83
CA GLY A 182 -2.75 -11.58 10.66
C GLY A 182 -2.31 -11.26 12.09
N THR A 183 -1.73 -12.26 12.77
CA THR A 183 -1.43 -12.19 14.21
C THR A 183 -0.09 -12.83 14.55
N GLY A 184 0.59 -12.29 15.56
CA GLY A 184 1.83 -12.86 16.08
C GLY A 184 2.94 -12.86 15.02
N ASP A 185 3.52 -14.04 14.77
CA ASP A 185 4.64 -14.23 13.84
C ASP A 185 4.21 -14.41 12.38
N GLN A 186 2.90 -14.57 12.11
CA GLN A 186 2.33 -14.75 10.77
C GLN A 186 1.77 -13.42 10.27
N ILE A 187 2.64 -12.44 10.12
CA ILE A 187 2.29 -11.11 9.60
C ILE A 187 2.23 -11.13 8.07
N LYS A 188 1.16 -10.59 7.49
CA LYS A 188 1.07 -10.30 6.05
C LYS A 188 1.61 -8.89 5.84
N LEU A 189 2.85 -8.76 5.39
CA LEU A 189 3.53 -7.48 5.28
C LEU A 189 2.81 -6.52 4.34
N LYS A 190 2.26 -7.02 3.23
CA LYS A 190 1.51 -6.19 2.27
C LYS A 190 0.42 -5.37 2.95
N GLU A 191 -0.40 -5.98 3.79
CA GLU A 191 -1.53 -5.29 4.43
C GLU A 191 -1.11 -4.39 5.60
N TYR A 192 -0.04 -4.76 6.32
CA TYR A 192 0.51 -3.90 7.37
C TYR A 192 1.22 -2.68 6.79
N TYR A 193 2.00 -2.88 5.72
CA TYR A 193 2.71 -1.81 5.02
C TYR A 193 1.73 -0.84 4.38
N ARG A 194 0.64 -1.32 3.77
CA ARG A 194 -0.42 -0.44 3.25
C ARG A 194 -0.96 0.51 4.34
N MET A 195 -1.24 0.01 5.54
CA MET A 195 -1.67 0.87 6.65
C MET A 195 -0.62 1.94 6.99
N CYS A 196 0.66 1.54 7.05
CA CYS A 196 1.75 2.46 7.37
C CYS A 196 1.98 3.48 6.25
N ASP A 197 1.86 3.06 4.99
CA ASP A 197 1.99 3.92 3.80
C ASP A 197 0.85 4.95 3.74
N GLU A 198 -0.40 4.54 4.02
CA GLU A 198 -1.54 5.46 4.15
C GLU A 198 -1.29 6.51 5.25
N LEU A 199 -0.81 6.08 6.42
CA LEU A 199 -0.42 6.98 7.52
C LEU A 199 0.68 7.97 7.08
N VAL A 200 1.74 7.49 6.44
CA VAL A 200 2.86 8.32 5.96
C VAL A 200 2.41 9.30 4.88
N ALA A 201 1.55 8.85 3.95
CA ALA A 201 1.02 9.68 2.89
C ALA A 201 0.21 10.85 3.45
N GLU A 202 -0.66 10.61 4.44
CA GLU A 202 -1.40 11.67 5.12
C GLU A 202 -0.50 12.56 5.99
N ALA A 203 0.47 11.98 6.71
CA ALA A 203 1.44 12.74 7.49
C ALA A 203 2.22 13.74 6.61
N LYS A 204 2.61 13.33 5.38
CA LYS A 204 3.29 14.20 4.41
C LYS A 204 2.42 15.35 3.88
N LYS A 205 1.10 15.25 3.97
CA LYS A 205 0.16 16.34 3.63
C LYS A 205 0.01 17.36 4.78
N CYS A 206 0.31 16.96 6.02
CA CYS A 206 0.18 17.80 7.21
C CYS A 206 1.48 18.60 7.49
N LYS A 207 1.52 19.87 7.06
CA LYS A 207 2.70 20.73 7.22
C LYS A 207 3.08 20.96 8.68
N GLU A 208 2.10 21.09 9.58
CA GLU A 208 2.32 21.33 11.01
C GLU A 208 2.99 20.13 11.66
N LEU A 209 2.56 18.91 11.33
CA LEU A 209 3.19 17.68 11.79
C LEU A 209 4.62 17.57 11.28
N LEU A 210 4.87 17.84 10.00
CA LEU A 210 6.22 17.81 9.44
C LEU A 210 7.15 18.83 10.10
N SER A 211 6.68 20.06 10.31
CA SER A 211 7.45 21.09 11.02
C SER A 211 7.75 20.68 12.47
N THR A 212 6.81 20.01 13.13
CA THR A 212 6.98 19.49 14.48
C THR A 212 8.03 18.38 14.50
N ASP A 213 7.95 17.41 13.59
CA ASP A 213 8.95 16.34 13.45
C ASP A 213 10.35 16.89 13.12
N GLU A 214 10.44 17.93 12.29
CA GLU A 214 11.71 18.61 11.95
C GLU A 214 12.33 19.35 13.14
N SER A 215 11.51 19.90 14.06
CA SER A 215 12.01 20.61 15.24
C SER A 215 12.85 19.72 16.16
N ARG A 216 12.66 18.40 16.10
CA ARG A 216 13.46 17.41 16.84
C ARG A 216 14.97 17.51 16.58
N PHE A 217 15.37 18.11 15.46
CA PHE A 217 16.75 18.20 15.00
C PHE A 217 17.44 19.53 15.33
N ASP A 218 16.80 20.45 16.05
CA ASP A 218 17.39 21.75 16.41
C ASP A 218 18.34 21.68 17.64
N GLY A 219 18.32 20.55 18.38
CA GLY A 219 19.13 20.32 19.57
C GLY A 219 18.51 20.75 20.91
N HIS A 220 17.21 21.06 21.01
CA HIS A 220 16.57 21.38 22.30
C HIS A 220 16.23 20.16 23.17
N PHE A 221 16.21 18.95 22.59
CA PHE A 221 16.06 17.69 23.32
C PHE A 221 17.41 17.02 23.65
N GLN A 222 17.36 15.78 24.14
CA GLN A 222 18.52 15.04 24.63
C GLN A 222 19.63 14.80 23.58
N TYR A 223 19.31 14.76 22.29
CA TYR A 223 20.24 14.34 21.24
C TYR A 223 20.58 15.47 20.28
N THR A 224 21.82 15.45 19.79
CA THR A 224 22.27 16.37 18.73
C THR A 224 21.82 15.88 17.36
N ARG A 225 21.68 16.80 16.41
CA ARG A 225 21.30 16.52 15.01
C ARG A 225 22.11 15.37 14.38
N ASP A 226 23.43 15.39 14.54
CA ASP A 226 24.33 14.38 13.95
C ASP A 226 24.17 12.97 14.57
N GLY A 227 23.58 12.92 15.78
CA GLY A 227 23.28 11.68 16.49
C GLY A 227 21.98 11.01 16.04
N LEU A 228 21.17 11.66 15.20
CA LEU A 228 19.85 11.20 14.79
C LEU A 228 19.87 10.64 13.36
N SER A 229 18.96 9.69 13.09
CA SER A 229 18.65 9.26 11.73
C SER A 229 17.87 10.35 11.00
N GLU A 230 18.03 10.51 9.68
CA GLU A 230 17.23 11.49 8.93
C GLU A 230 15.82 10.97 8.59
N ASP A 231 15.68 9.66 8.35
CA ASP A 231 14.42 8.99 7.96
C ASP A 231 13.55 9.83 7.00
N LYS A 232 14.03 9.96 5.76
CA LYS A 232 13.36 10.72 4.70
C LYS A 232 12.02 10.08 4.31
N ALA A 233 11.92 8.76 4.46
CA ALA A 233 10.70 8.03 4.16
C ALA A 233 9.59 8.31 5.19
N LYS A 234 9.95 8.73 6.42
CA LYS A 234 9.07 8.99 7.58
C LYS A 234 8.56 7.73 8.27
N HIS A 235 9.28 6.62 8.17
CA HIS A 235 8.88 5.36 8.80
C HIS A 235 9.10 5.34 10.32
N ILE A 236 10.13 6.05 10.82
CA ILE A 236 10.33 6.28 12.25
C ILE A 236 9.21 7.16 12.78
N LEU A 237 8.83 8.23 12.08
CA LEU A 237 7.68 9.06 12.45
C LEU A 237 6.39 8.24 12.50
N ALA A 238 6.14 7.39 11.50
CA ALA A 238 4.99 6.50 11.48
C ALA A 238 4.98 5.56 12.69
N TYR A 239 6.10 4.91 13.00
CA TYR A 239 6.23 4.08 14.19
C TYR A 239 6.03 4.88 15.48
N ASP A 240 6.56 6.10 15.55
CA ASP A 240 6.44 6.97 16.71
C ASP A 240 4.98 7.35 16.97
N ILE A 241 4.24 7.76 15.93
CA ILE A 241 2.81 8.05 16.03
C ILE A 241 2.02 6.82 16.46
N ILE A 242 2.24 5.66 15.84
CA ILE A 242 1.55 4.40 16.20
C ILE A 242 1.83 4.04 17.67
N TYR A 243 3.09 4.13 18.09
CA TYR A 243 3.50 3.83 19.46
C TYR A 243 2.87 4.81 20.44
N CYS A 244 2.99 6.11 20.17
CA CYS A 244 2.49 7.15 21.05
C CYS A 244 0.97 7.13 21.16
N THR A 245 0.29 6.73 20.10
CA THR A 245 -1.16 6.51 20.11
C THR A 245 -1.58 5.56 21.23
N SER A 246 -0.82 4.49 21.43
CA SER A 246 -1.06 3.52 22.50
C SER A 246 -0.55 3.98 23.85
N VAL A 247 0.72 4.41 23.93
CA VAL A 247 1.38 4.67 25.21
C VAL A 247 0.93 5.98 25.85
N TYR A 248 0.66 6.98 25.02
CA TYR A 248 0.24 8.31 25.47
C TYR A 248 -1.23 8.59 25.20
N ASN A 249 -2.00 7.62 24.70
CA ASN A 249 -3.44 7.80 24.43
C ASN A 249 -3.73 8.96 23.47
N LEU A 250 -3.07 9.00 22.29
CA LEU A 250 -3.35 10.02 21.28
C LEU A 250 -4.73 9.86 20.64
N CYS A 251 -5.45 8.76 20.90
CA CYS A 251 -6.87 8.63 20.53
C CYS A 251 -7.81 9.34 21.51
N LYS A 252 -7.29 10.13 22.44
CA LYS A 252 -8.12 10.95 23.33
C LYS A 252 -9.08 11.80 22.48
N ASP A 253 -10.34 11.83 22.92
CA ASP A 253 -11.46 12.54 22.28
C ASP A 253 -11.88 11.97 20.91
N ILE A 254 -11.34 10.81 20.51
CA ILE A 254 -11.78 10.05 19.35
C ILE A 254 -12.75 8.96 19.80
N THR A 255 -13.96 8.96 19.24
CA THR A 255 -14.89 7.84 19.38
C THR A 255 -14.69 6.88 18.23
N PHE A 256 -14.21 5.67 18.53
CA PHE A 256 -14.01 4.61 17.55
C PHE A 256 -14.56 3.28 18.11
N LYS A 257 -14.77 2.32 17.22
CA LYS A 257 -15.20 0.96 17.59
C LYS A 257 -14.02 0.01 17.45
N ASN A 258 -13.88 -0.92 18.38
CA ASN A 258 -12.93 -2.01 18.22
C ASN A 258 -13.33 -2.85 17.01
N ILE A 259 -12.42 -3.02 16.07
CA ILE A 259 -12.68 -3.75 14.83
C ILE A 259 -12.68 -5.25 15.14
N THR A 260 -13.81 -5.91 14.88
CA THR A 260 -13.94 -7.35 15.10
C THR A 260 -13.47 -8.14 13.89
N LEU A 261 -13.17 -9.43 14.07
CA LEU A 261 -12.88 -10.36 12.96
C LEU A 261 -14.03 -10.41 11.93
N LYS A 262 -15.28 -10.25 12.40
CA LYS A 262 -16.46 -10.19 11.53
C LYS A 262 -16.43 -8.94 10.65
N ASP A 263 -16.07 -7.79 11.23
CA ASP A 263 -15.96 -6.53 10.49
C ASP A 263 -14.86 -6.61 9.43
N LYS A 264 -13.69 -7.16 9.79
CA LYS A 264 -12.60 -7.39 8.83
C LYS A 264 -13.01 -8.30 7.68
N LYS A 265 -13.74 -9.39 7.97
CA LYS A 265 -14.24 -10.31 6.95
C LYS A 265 -15.22 -9.62 6.01
N LEU A 266 -16.16 -8.84 6.56
CA LEU A 266 -17.13 -8.08 5.77
C LEU A 266 -16.43 -7.05 4.88
N TYR A 267 -15.43 -6.34 5.41
CA TYR A 267 -14.62 -5.42 4.63
C TYR A 267 -13.91 -6.13 3.48
N GLN A 268 -13.27 -7.27 3.73
CA GLN A 268 -12.59 -8.04 2.69
C GLN A 268 -13.54 -8.53 1.59
N GLU A 269 -14.75 -8.97 1.96
CA GLU A 269 -15.79 -9.35 1.00
C GLU A 269 -16.23 -8.16 0.13
N ARG A 270 -16.42 -6.97 0.75
CA ARG A 270 -16.73 -5.73 0.02
C ARG A 270 -15.58 -5.32 -0.90
N LEU A 271 -14.34 -5.36 -0.43
CA LEU A 271 -13.16 -5.03 -1.21
C LEU A 271 -12.99 -5.97 -2.42
N ASN A 272 -13.12 -7.28 -2.22
CA ASN A 272 -13.03 -8.25 -3.31
C ASN A 272 -14.11 -8.00 -4.38
N LYS A 273 -15.33 -7.68 -3.94
CA LYS A 273 -16.42 -7.33 -4.86
C LYS A 273 -16.14 -6.03 -5.59
N ALA A 274 -15.60 -5.03 -4.90
CA ALA A 274 -15.24 -3.74 -5.49
C ALA A 274 -14.15 -3.88 -6.55
N LEU A 275 -13.10 -4.67 -6.27
CA LEU A 275 -12.02 -4.94 -7.22
C LEU A 275 -12.52 -5.69 -8.46
N ALA A 276 -13.36 -6.72 -8.28
CA ALA A 276 -13.97 -7.42 -9.40
C ALA A 276 -14.84 -6.48 -10.26
N LEU A 277 -15.63 -5.63 -9.61
CA LEU A 277 -16.45 -4.62 -10.28
C LEU A 277 -15.60 -3.56 -11.01
N GLN A 278 -14.44 -3.19 -10.44
CA GLN A 278 -13.51 -2.25 -11.07
C GLN A 278 -12.88 -2.85 -12.32
N GLU A 279 -12.51 -4.13 -12.29
CA GLU A 279 -12.02 -4.86 -13.47
C GLU A 279 -13.11 -4.96 -14.55
N GLU A 280 -14.36 -5.21 -14.17
CA GLU A 280 -15.51 -5.19 -15.10
C GLU A 280 -15.75 -3.81 -15.69
N TYR A 281 -15.66 -2.75 -14.89
CA TYR A 281 -15.79 -1.37 -15.34
C TYR A 281 -14.69 -1.00 -16.34
N GLN A 282 -13.42 -1.36 -16.07
CA GLN A 282 -12.31 -1.10 -16.99
C GLN A 282 -12.55 -1.76 -18.36
N LYS A 283 -13.01 -3.02 -18.38
CA LYS A 283 -13.38 -3.71 -19.63
C LYS A 283 -14.55 -3.02 -20.34
N ALA A 284 -15.56 -2.58 -19.58
CA ALA A 284 -16.70 -1.85 -20.15
C ALA A 284 -16.30 -0.48 -20.71
N GLU A 285 -15.35 0.21 -20.08
CA GLU A 285 -14.78 1.48 -20.53
C GLU A 285 -13.99 1.30 -21.84
N GLU A 286 -13.21 0.22 -21.95
CA GLU A 286 -12.53 -0.16 -23.20
C GLU A 286 -13.53 -0.47 -24.33
N GLU A 287 -14.59 -1.23 -24.05
CA GLU A 287 -15.66 -1.50 -25.03
C GLU A 287 -16.40 -0.21 -25.45
N TYR A 288 -16.69 0.69 -24.49
CA TYR A 288 -17.31 1.98 -24.79
C TYR A 288 -16.40 2.88 -25.63
N ALA A 289 -15.09 2.92 -25.34
CA ALA A 289 -14.13 3.66 -26.14
C ALA A 289 -14.02 3.12 -27.58
N LEU A 290 -14.26 1.82 -27.78
CA LEU A 290 -14.35 1.24 -29.11
C LEU A 290 -15.67 1.61 -29.81
N LEU A 291 -16.81 1.62 -29.09
CA LEU A 291 -18.09 2.14 -29.60
C LEU A 291 -17.99 3.61 -30.02
N ASP A 292 -17.38 4.46 -29.19
CA ASP A 292 -17.20 5.89 -29.47
C ASP A 292 -16.35 6.10 -30.73
N ARG A 293 -15.25 5.36 -30.89
CA ARG A 293 -14.44 5.38 -32.12
C ARG A 293 -15.23 4.96 -33.35
N ALA A 294 -16.04 3.91 -33.24
CA ALA A 294 -16.89 3.46 -34.33
C ALA A 294 -17.96 4.50 -34.71
N VAL A 295 -18.57 5.16 -33.72
CA VAL A 295 -19.51 6.27 -33.96
C VAL A 295 -18.83 7.42 -34.67
N GLN A 296 -17.65 7.86 -34.19
CA GLN A 296 -16.88 8.94 -34.81
C GLN A 296 -16.49 8.62 -36.26
N HIS A 297 -16.13 7.37 -36.55
CA HIS A 297 -15.86 6.93 -37.92
C HIS A 297 -17.10 7.09 -38.80
N TYR A 298 -18.23 6.50 -38.41
CA TYR A 298 -19.45 6.56 -39.22
C TYR A 298 -20.07 7.96 -39.28
N ASP A 299 -19.83 8.82 -38.29
CA ASP A 299 -20.17 10.24 -38.35
C ASP A 299 -19.36 10.98 -39.43
N ALA A 300 -18.10 10.60 -39.65
CA ALA A 300 -17.29 11.14 -40.74
C ALA A 300 -17.72 10.60 -42.12
N VAL A 301 -18.26 9.38 -42.18
CA VAL A 301 -18.80 8.79 -43.42
C VAL A 301 -20.18 9.39 -43.76
N PHE A 302 -21.07 9.50 -42.78
CA PHE A 302 -22.46 9.91 -42.94
C PHE A 302 -22.68 11.43 -42.86
N VAL A 303 -21.86 12.17 -43.60
CA VAL A 303 -21.98 13.62 -43.73
C VAL A 303 -22.97 14.03 -44.83
N PRO A 304 -23.56 15.25 -44.76
CA PRO A 304 -24.45 15.74 -45.80
C PRO A 304 -23.79 15.71 -47.19
N GLY A 305 -24.51 15.17 -48.17
CA GLY A 305 -24.06 15.03 -49.55
C GLY A 305 -23.48 13.65 -49.89
N THR A 306 -23.13 12.81 -48.91
CA THR A 306 -22.65 11.44 -49.14
C THR A 306 -23.66 10.65 -49.97
N ALA A 307 -23.16 10.02 -51.04
CA ALA A 307 -23.98 9.23 -51.94
C ALA A 307 -24.29 7.85 -51.32
N VAL A 308 -25.56 7.47 -51.33
CA VAL A 308 -26.04 6.20 -50.81
C VAL A 308 -26.97 5.53 -51.81
N ARG A 309 -27.16 4.22 -51.70
CA ARG A 309 -28.11 3.48 -52.53
C ARG A 309 -28.94 2.52 -51.69
N ASN A 310 -30.25 2.61 -51.84
CA ASN A 310 -31.20 1.66 -51.27
C ASN A 310 -31.68 0.66 -52.33
N LEU A 311 -32.03 -0.55 -51.92
CA LEU A 311 -32.51 -1.60 -52.83
C LEU A 311 -33.85 -1.25 -53.49
N THR A 312 -34.75 -0.59 -52.74
CA THR A 312 -36.11 -0.24 -53.17
C THR A 312 -36.17 1.14 -53.82
N TYR A 313 -35.55 2.14 -53.19
CA TYR A 313 -35.66 3.55 -53.61
C TYR A 313 -34.58 4.01 -54.57
N GLY A 314 -33.54 3.19 -54.82
CA GLY A 314 -32.47 3.53 -55.75
C GLY A 314 -31.44 4.52 -55.15
N PRO A 315 -30.81 5.38 -55.98
CA PRO A 315 -29.79 6.32 -55.53
C PRO A 315 -30.39 7.44 -54.67
N GLY A 316 -29.63 7.88 -53.67
CA GLY A 316 -29.99 8.97 -52.78
C GLY A 316 -28.76 9.64 -52.17
N ARG A 317 -29.00 10.67 -51.37
CA ARG A 317 -27.96 11.41 -50.64
C ARG A 317 -28.36 11.65 -49.20
N ILE A 318 -27.38 11.57 -48.30
CA ILE A 318 -27.56 11.95 -46.90
C ILE A 318 -27.78 13.46 -46.84
N VAL A 319 -28.81 13.88 -46.10
CA VAL A 319 -29.15 15.29 -45.88
C VAL A 319 -28.70 15.74 -44.50
N ALA A 320 -28.88 14.88 -43.48
CA ALA A 320 -28.43 15.15 -42.12
C ALA A 320 -28.25 13.85 -41.32
N ARG A 321 -27.31 13.87 -40.38
CA ARG A 321 -27.22 12.93 -39.24
C ARG A 321 -27.62 13.68 -37.97
N ARG A 322 -28.59 13.15 -37.23
CA ARG A 322 -29.09 13.70 -35.95
C ARG A 322 -29.22 12.58 -34.92
N ASP A 323 -28.33 12.55 -33.95
CA ASP A 323 -28.26 11.49 -32.93
C ASP A 323 -28.31 10.09 -33.57
N ALA A 324 -29.39 9.33 -33.31
CA ALA A 324 -29.62 7.99 -33.86
C ALA A 324 -30.39 7.99 -35.19
N VAL A 325 -30.64 9.13 -35.83
CA VAL A 325 -31.45 9.25 -37.05
C VAL A 325 -30.62 9.80 -38.22
N LEU A 326 -30.69 9.11 -39.35
CA LEU A 326 -30.12 9.51 -40.62
C LEU A 326 -31.23 9.89 -41.60
N ASP A 327 -31.23 11.15 -42.06
CA ASP A 327 -32.18 11.63 -43.07
C ASP A 327 -31.57 11.46 -44.47
N VAL A 328 -32.29 10.77 -45.35
CA VAL A 328 -31.85 10.49 -46.73
C VAL A 328 -32.90 10.98 -47.73
N GLN A 329 -32.46 11.74 -48.72
CA GLN A 329 -33.26 12.11 -49.88
C GLN A 329 -32.96 11.14 -51.02
N PHE A 330 -33.96 10.39 -51.46
CA PHE A 330 -33.85 9.57 -52.67
C PHE A 330 -34.41 10.32 -53.88
N GLU A 331 -33.87 10.04 -55.06
CA GLU A 331 -34.35 10.64 -56.31
C GLU A 331 -35.78 10.19 -56.66
N SER A 332 -36.17 9.01 -56.19
CA SER A 332 -37.49 8.41 -56.45
C SER A 332 -38.58 8.82 -55.46
N GLN A 333 -38.25 9.56 -54.40
CA GLN A 333 -39.18 9.94 -53.33
C GLN A 333 -39.19 11.45 -53.16
N PRO A 334 -40.36 12.09 -52.99
CA PRO A 334 -40.45 13.53 -52.76
C PRO A 334 -40.06 13.93 -51.33
N ASP A 335 -40.27 13.02 -50.36
CA ASP A 335 -40.04 13.26 -48.94
C ASP A 335 -38.73 12.61 -48.44
N LEU A 336 -38.18 13.13 -47.34
CA LEU A 336 -37.03 12.55 -46.65
C LEU A 336 -37.41 11.21 -45.98
N ILE A 337 -36.62 10.18 -46.23
CA ILE A 337 -36.73 8.90 -45.54
C ILE A 337 -35.74 8.88 -44.37
N LYS A 338 -36.24 8.47 -43.20
CA LYS A 338 -35.46 8.34 -41.97
C LYS A 338 -34.98 6.91 -41.79
N TYR A 339 -33.69 6.75 -41.52
CA TYR A 339 -33.10 5.49 -41.08
C TYR A 339 -32.56 5.63 -39.66
N ASP A 340 -32.58 4.52 -38.92
CA ASP A 340 -31.83 4.43 -37.68
C ASP A 340 -30.32 4.27 -37.99
N PHE A 341 -29.49 5.04 -37.31
CA PHE A 341 -28.04 5.12 -37.54
C PHE A 341 -27.38 3.75 -37.35
N TRP A 342 -27.70 3.06 -36.26
CA TRP A 342 -27.12 1.77 -35.92
C TRP A 342 -27.54 0.70 -36.93
N GLN A 343 -28.84 0.64 -37.22
CA GLN A 343 -29.40 -0.30 -38.18
C GLN A 343 -28.92 -0.07 -39.61
N THR A 344 -28.53 1.16 -39.97
CA THR A 344 -27.95 1.46 -41.28
C THR A 344 -26.65 0.72 -41.49
N VAL A 345 -25.79 0.69 -40.47
CA VAL A 345 -24.51 -0.03 -40.50
C VAL A 345 -24.72 -1.53 -40.35
N THR A 346 -25.52 -1.98 -39.37
CA THR A 346 -25.66 -3.41 -39.06
C THR A 346 -26.62 -4.17 -39.98
N GLY A 347 -27.60 -3.49 -40.58
CA GLY A 347 -28.67 -4.06 -41.38
C GLY A 347 -28.47 -3.93 -42.89
N HIS A 348 -27.42 -3.22 -43.32
CA HIS A 348 -27.05 -3.03 -44.73
C HIS A 348 -28.18 -2.50 -45.63
N TYR A 349 -29.11 -1.72 -45.05
CA TYR A 349 -30.24 -1.14 -45.79
C TYR A 349 -29.80 -0.09 -46.81
N LEU A 350 -28.63 0.51 -46.60
CA LEU A 350 -27.98 1.46 -47.49
C LEU A 350 -26.61 0.93 -47.89
N LYS A 351 -26.29 1.03 -49.17
CA LYS A 351 -24.92 0.87 -49.68
C LYS A 351 -24.27 2.24 -49.78
N PHE A 352 -23.06 2.36 -49.25
CA PHE A 352 -22.23 3.56 -49.25
C PHE A 352 -20.76 3.17 -49.35
N GLU A 353 -19.91 4.14 -49.65
CA GLU A 353 -18.47 3.95 -49.70
C GLU A 353 -17.87 4.15 -48.31
N ASP A 354 -17.02 3.21 -47.88
CA ASP A 354 -16.35 3.21 -46.59
C ASP A 354 -14.90 2.76 -46.79
N SER A 355 -13.98 3.36 -46.03
CA SER A 355 -12.55 3.10 -46.11
C SER A 355 -12.07 1.98 -45.19
N LEU A 356 -12.95 1.43 -44.34
CA LEU A 356 -12.60 0.34 -43.42
C LEU A 356 -12.26 -0.94 -44.16
N ASP A 357 -11.28 -1.68 -43.64
CA ASP A 357 -11.06 -3.07 -44.01
C ASP A 357 -12.19 -3.95 -43.45
N LYS A 358 -12.28 -5.18 -43.98
CA LYS A 358 -13.38 -6.11 -43.65
C LYS A 358 -13.41 -6.51 -42.17
N GLU A 359 -12.25 -6.61 -41.51
CA GLU A 359 -12.15 -7.03 -40.11
C GLU A 359 -12.62 -5.91 -39.19
N THR A 360 -12.13 -4.68 -39.42
CA THR A 360 -12.56 -3.50 -38.66
C THR A 360 -14.04 -3.20 -38.85
N ALA A 361 -14.55 -3.29 -40.09
CA ALA A 361 -15.98 -3.11 -40.37
C ALA A 361 -16.84 -4.13 -39.59
N GLN A 362 -16.44 -5.41 -39.56
CA GLN A 362 -17.17 -6.43 -38.80
C GLN A 362 -17.15 -6.16 -37.29
N GLN A 363 -16.01 -5.73 -36.75
CA GLN A 363 -15.88 -5.37 -35.34
C GLN A 363 -16.81 -4.21 -34.95
N TYR A 364 -16.91 -3.19 -35.80
CA TYR A 364 -17.80 -2.05 -35.54
C TYR A 364 -19.28 -2.44 -35.65
N GLU A 365 -19.64 -3.27 -36.61
CA GLU A 365 -20.99 -3.85 -36.69
C GLU A 365 -21.37 -4.62 -35.41
N ASP A 366 -20.46 -5.46 -34.90
CA ASP A 366 -20.72 -6.27 -33.70
C ASP A 366 -20.86 -5.43 -32.43
N ILE A 367 -20.17 -4.30 -32.36
CA ILE A 367 -20.33 -3.33 -31.26
C ILE A 367 -21.61 -2.51 -31.42
N PHE A 368 -21.96 -2.10 -32.64
CA PHE A 368 -23.21 -1.38 -32.90
C PHE A 368 -24.41 -2.26 -32.56
N ARG A 369 -24.38 -3.57 -32.83
CA ARG A 369 -25.44 -4.50 -32.37
C ARG A 369 -25.66 -4.51 -30.85
N ARG A 370 -24.69 -4.05 -30.07
CA ARG A 370 -24.69 -4.03 -28.60
C ARG A 370 -24.66 -2.62 -28.02
N HIS A 371 -24.84 -1.56 -28.81
CA HIS A 371 -24.63 -0.15 -28.38
C HIS A 371 -25.38 0.22 -27.10
N ASP A 372 -26.65 -0.20 -26.97
CA ASP A 372 -27.50 0.08 -25.82
C ASP A 372 -26.99 -0.64 -24.57
N GLY A 373 -26.58 -1.90 -24.73
CA GLY A 373 -26.02 -2.72 -23.65
C GLY A 373 -24.69 -2.18 -23.14
N ILE A 374 -23.81 -1.73 -24.05
CA ILE A 374 -22.51 -1.14 -23.71
C ILE A 374 -22.71 0.18 -22.95
N SER A 375 -23.53 1.09 -23.49
CA SER A 375 -23.76 2.41 -22.90
C SER A 375 -24.46 2.33 -21.55
N SER A 376 -25.54 1.54 -21.45
CA SER A 376 -26.27 1.36 -20.18
C SER A 376 -25.46 0.53 -19.16
N GLY A 377 -24.67 -0.43 -19.63
CA GLY A 377 -23.78 -1.24 -18.81
C GLY A 377 -22.71 -0.40 -18.11
N LEU A 378 -22.04 0.50 -18.84
CA LEU A 378 -21.03 1.39 -18.27
C LEU A 378 -21.62 2.29 -17.18
N VAL A 379 -22.76 2.94 -17.44
CA VAL A 379 -23.44 3.80 -16.46
C VAL A 379 -23.87 3.02 -15.22
N ARG A 380 -24.37 1.79 -15.40
CA ARG A 380 -24.74 0.91 -14.29
C ARG A 380 -23.51 0.56 -13.44
N LEU A 381 -22.42 0.12 -14.07
CA LEU A 381 -21.17 -0.25 -13.39
C LEU A 381 -20.56 0.94 -12.65
N GLN A 382 -20.58 2.13 -13.25
CA GLN A 382 -20.15 3.37 -12.60
C GLN A 382 -20.93 3.63 -11.32
N LYS A 383 -22.27 3.56 -11.38
CA LYS A 383 -23.14 3.77 -10.22
C LYS A 383 -22.97 2.69 -9.16
N GLU A 384 -22.71 1.44 -9.54
CA GLU A 384 -22.42 0.38 -8.59
C GLU A 384 -21.07 0.62 -7.89
N LEU A 385 -20.04 1.09 -8.62
CA LEU A 385 -18.72 1.42 -8.08
C LEU A 385 -18.75 2.59 -7.10
N GLU A 386 -19.60 3.59 -7.31
CA GLU A 386 -19.83 4.68 -6.36
C GLU A 386 -20.17 4.14 -4.95
N GLY A 387 -20.87 3.00 -4.86
CA GLY A 387 -21.21 2.34 -3.61
C GLY A 387 -20.04 1.63 -2.89
N TYR A 388 -18.85 1.59 -3.50
CA TYR A 388 -17.64 0.98 -2.94
C TYR A 388 -16.44 1.94 -2.91
N GLN A 389 -16.65 3.24 -3.13
CA GLN A 389 -15.55 4.23 -3.07
C GLN A 389 -14.82 4.18 -1.72
N ASP A 390 -15.54 3.93 -0.63
CA ASP A 390 -14.99 3.83 0.73
C ASP A 390 -13.98 2.69 0.93
N VAL A 391 -13.95 1.69 0.05
CA VAL A 391 -13.03 0.55 0.13
C VAL A 391 -12.04 0.48 -1.04
N LEU A 392 -12.17 1.34 -2.06
CA LEU A 392 -11.28 1.40 -3.23
C LEU A 392 -10.24 2.53 -3.14
N GLU A 393 -10.41 3.48 -2.23
CA GLU A 393 -9.38 4.45 -1.82
C GLU A 393 -8.28 3.77 -1.00
#